data_AF-A0A6J6DW90-F1
#
_entry.id   AF-A0A6J6DW90-F1
#
_cell.length_a   1.000
_cell.length_b   1.000
_cell.length_c   1.000
_cell.angle_alpha   90.00
_cell.angle_beta   90.00
_cell.angle_gamma   90.00
#
_symmetry.space_group_name_H-M   'P 1'
#
loop_
_entity.id
_entity.type
_entity.pdbx_description
1 polymer ?
#
loop_
_entity_poly.entity_id
_entity_poly.type
_entity_poly.pdbx_seq_one_letter_code
_entity_poly.pdbx_strand_id
1 'polypeptide(L)' 'MANYDKVMSLFPEVNIHLYGKAPRLGRKLGHITVVGEDAGTCLRTAEAARNQLNN' A
#
# COMPACT_ATOMS: atom_id res chain seq x y z
N MET A 1 -11.71 -7.11 -5.75
CA MET A 1 -11.74 -6.79 -4.30
C MET A 1 -10.28 -6.58 -3.91
N ALA A 2 -9.89 -5.45 -3.33
CA ALA A 2 -8.47 -5.22 -3.05
C ALA A 2 -7.94 -6.25 -2.04
N ASN A 3 -6.75 -6.80 -2.32
CA ASN A 3 -6.14 -7.93 -1.61
C ASN A 3 -5.47 -7.53 -0.28
N TYR A 4 -6.20 -6.82 0.59
CA TYR A 4 -5.64 -6.22 1.80
C TYR A 4 -5.00 -7.25 2.74
N ASP A 5 -5.69 -8.34 3.05
CA ASP A 5 -5.20 -9.36 3.99
C ASP A 5 -3.87 -9.95 3.52
N LYS A 6 -3.75 -10.20 2.22
CA LYS A 6 -2.53 -10.72 1.60
C LYS A 6 -1.38 -9.71 1.71
N VAL A 7 -1.65 -8.43 1.43
CA VAL A 7 -0.64 -7.38 1.53
C VAL A 7 -0.18 -7.19 2.97
N MET A 8 -1.11 -7.15 3.92
CA MET A 8 -0.79 -7.02 5.34
C MET A 8 0.00 -8.21 5.88
N SER A 9 -0.23 -9.42 5.34
CA SER A 9 0.56 -10.60 5.68
C SER A 9 1.97 -10.60 5.05
N LEU A 10 2.11 -10.11 3.82
CA LEU A 10 3.39 -10.11 3.10
C LEU A 10 4.29 -8.93 3.48
N PHE A 11 3.69 -7.81 3.88
CA PHE A 11 4.38 -6.56 4.19
C PHE A 11 3.87 -5.98 5.51
N PRO A 12 4.15 -6.62 6.65
CA PRO A 12 3.70 -6.17 7.97
C PRO A 12 4.22 -4.77 8.35
N GLU A 13 5.32 -4.31 7.73
CA GLU A 13 5.91 -2.98 7.92
C GLU A 13 5.18 -1.86 7.17
N VAL A 14 4.26 -2.19 6.27
CA VAL A 14 3.51 -1.22 5.46
C VAL A 14 2.23 -0.81 6.17
N ASN A 15 2.11 0.49 6.45
CA ASN A 15 0.89 1.07 6.98
C ASN A 15 -0.03 1.52 5.83
N ILE A 16 -1.24 0.96 5.78
CA ILE A 16 -2.23 1.28 4.73
C ILE A 16 -3.29 2.23 5.32
N HIS A 17 -3.48 3.39 4.69
CA HIS A 17 -4.49 4.36 5.09
C HIS A 17 -5.51 4.59 3.96
N LEU A 18 -6.76 4.18 4.20
CA LEU A 18 -7.87 4.36 3.26
C LEU A 18 -8.77 5.51 3.70
N TYR A 19 -9.21 6.34 2.75
CA TYR A 19 -10.07 7.49 3.02
C TYR A 19 -11.57 7.16 3.09
N GLY A 20 -11.96 5.88 2.98
CA GLY A 20 -13.38 5.46 2.96
C GLY A 20 -14.16 5.98 1.74
N LYS A 21 -13.49 6.39 0.67
CA LYS A 21 -14.12 6.92 -0.55
C LYS A 21 -14.50 5.78 -1.49
N ALA A 22 -15.67 5.88 -2.11
CA ALA A 22 -16.05 4.96 -3.18
C ALA A 22 -15.06 5.05 -4.37
N PRO A 23 -14.71 3.92 -5.02
CA PRO A 23 -13.84 3.90 -6.20
C PRO A 23 -14.42 4.68 -7.38
N ARG A 24 -13.60 5.55 -7.98
CA ARG A 24 -13.82 6.11 -9.33
C ARG A 24 -12.48 6.29 -10.03
N LEU A 25 -12.49 6.28 -11.37
CA LEU A 25 -11.27 6.48 -12.17
C LEU A 25 -10.55 7.78 -11.76
N GLY A 26 -9.23 7.68 -11.55
CA GLY A 26 -8.38 8.79 -11.16
C GLY A 26 -8.57 9.34 -9.73
N ARG A 27 -9.44 8.75 -8.90
CA ARG A 27 -9.61 9.18 -7.51
C ARG A 27 -8.55 8.54 -6.63
N LYS A 28 -7.88 9.37 -5.83
CA LYS A 28 -7.05 8.91 -4.72
C LYS A 28 -7.94 8.30 -3.63
N LEU A 29 -7.77 7.01 -3.37
CA LEU A 29 -8.54 6.25 -2.37
C LEU A 29 -7.82 6.17 -1.02
N GLY A 30 -6.50 6.39 -1.01
CA GLY A 30 -5.69 6.27 0.19
C GLY A 30 -4.23 6.54 -0.12
N HIS A 31 -3.37 6.12 0.81
CA HIS A 31 -1.93 6.05 0.65
C HIS A 31 -1.38 4.89 1.48
N ILE A 32 -0.11 4.57 1.23
CA ILE A 32 0.66 3.66 2.06
C ILE A 32 1.88 4.39 2.60
N THR A 33 2.35 3.99 3.77
CA THR A 33 3.54 4.54 4.41
C THR A 33 4.44 3.40 4.87
N VAL A 34 5.73 3.51 4.56
CA VAL A 34 6.78 2.60 5.02
C VAL A 34 7.79 3.42 5.79
N VAL A 35 8.18 2.95 6.98
CA VAL A 35 9.16 3.62 7.84
C VAL A 35 10.35 2.69 7.98
N GLY A 36 11.55 3.24 7.79
CA GLY A 36 12.80 2.51 7.88
C GLY A 36 14.00 3.43 7.73
N GLU A 37 15.19 2.89 7.95
CA GLU A 37 16.45 3.65 7.98
C GLU A 37 17.01 3.94 6.59
N ASP A 38 16.70 3.09 5.60
CA ASP A 38 17.12 3.26 4.21
C ASP A 38 15.93 3.61 3.31
N ALA A 39 15.99 4.80 2.70
CA ALA A 39 14.95 5.29 1.81
C ALA A 39 14.76 4.40 0.56
N GLY A 40 15.85 3.81 0.03
CA GLY A 40 15.78 2.95 -1.14
C GLY A 40 15.01 1.65 -0.87
N THR A 41 15.25 1.05 0.29
CA THR A 41 14.52 -0.13 0.77
C THR A 41 13.06 0.21 1.02
N CYS A 42 12.78 1.33 1.70
CA CYS A 42 11.40 1.78 1.94
C CYS A 42 10.62 1.95 0.63
N LEU A 43 11.24 2.56 -0.39
CA LEU A 43 10.61 2.75 -1.70
C LEU A 43 10.31 1.40 -2.37
N ARG A 44 11.28 0.47 -2.40
CA ARG A 44 11.08 -0.86 -3.00
C ARG A 44 9.95 -1.62 -2.32
N THR A 45 9.90 -1.62 -0.99
CA THR A 45 8.81 -2.24 -0.21
C THR A 45 7.47 -1.60 -0.53
N ALA A 46 7.39 -0.26 -0.54
CA ALA A 46 6.16 0.46 -0.85
C ALA A 46 5.66 0.13 -2.27
N GLU A 47 6.53 0.08 -3.26
CA GLU A 47 6.17 -0.27 -4.64
C GLU A 47 5.68 -1.71 -4.76
N ALA A 48 6.35 -2.66 -4.10
CA ALA A 48 5.94 -4.06 -4.08
C ALA A 48 4.54 -4.23 -3.45
N ALA A 49 4.30 -3.60 -2.31
CA ALA A 49 3.00 -3.62 -1.64
C ALA A 49 1.91 -2.95 -2.50
N ARG A 50 2.20 -1.78 -3.10
CA ARG A 50 1.27 -1.09 -4.01
C ARG A 50 0.88 -1.96 -5.20
N ASN A 51 1.83 -2.68 -5.80
CA ASN A 51 1.54 -3.56 -6.93
C ASN A 51 0.61 -4.71 -6.52
N GLN A 52 0.79 -5.29 -5.33
CA GLN A 52 -0.11 -6.33 -4.82
C GLN A 52 -1.53 -5.82 -4.50
N LEU A 53 -1.69 -4.54 -4.13
CA LEU A 53 -3.03 -3.94 -3.94
C LEU A 53 -3.81 -3.74 -5.25
N ASN A 54 -3.11 -3.63 -6.38
CA ASN A 54 -3.72 -3.38 -7.69
C ASN A 54 -3.98 -4.66 -8.51
N ASN A 55 -3.48 -5.82 -8.06
CA ASN A 55 -3.76 -7.15 -8.62
C ASN A 55 -4.98 -7.78 -7.96
#